data_AF-A0A430BU89-F1
#
_entry.id   AF-A0A430BU89-F1
#
_cell.length_a   1.000
_cell.length_b   1.000
_cell.length_c   1.000
_cell.angle_alpha   90.00
_cell.angle_beta   90.00
_cell.angle_gamma   90.00
#
_symmetry.space_group_name_H-M   'P 1'
#
loop_
_entity.id
_entity.type
_entity.pdbx_description
1 polymer ?
#
loop_
_entity_poly.entity_id
_entity_poly.type
_entity_poly.pdbx_seq_one_letter_code
_entity_poly.pdbx_strand_id
1 'polypeptide(L)'
;MFRPILATSLILLGASAGTAQLPSIIGMGADNAAGVLGYCVKNRLVDATSANAMLDKLHKKPGVKGSGAFKSGETGIIHAGKKDISLDSLKGDAKGKMCSMVLKQSASLL
;
A
#
# COMPACT_ATOMS: atom_id res chain seq x y z
N MET A 1 -1.39 -9.76 49.03
CA MET A 1 -0.64 -9.30 47.85
C MET A 1 -1.56 -9.35 46.64
N PHE A 2 -2.09 -8.19 46.23
CA PHE A 2 -2.98 -8.05 45.07
C PHE A 2 -2.16 -7.60 43.85
N ARG A 3 -2.29 -8.29 42.72
CA ARG A 3 -1.90 -7.79 41.40
C ARG A 3 -3.05 -8.02 40.42
N PRO A 4 -3.83 -7.00 40.03
CA PRO A 4 -4.70 -7.11 38.87
C PRO A 4 -3.87 -6.84 37.60
N ILE A 5 -3.84 -7.81 36.68
CA ILE A 5 -3.26 -7.62 35.36
C ILE A 5 -4.31 -6.96 34.47
N LEU A 6 -3.91 -5.82 33.92
CA LEU A 6 -4.56 -4.93 32.97
C LEU A 6 -5.46 -5.66 31.95
N ALA A 7 -6.74 -5.28 31.95
CA ALA A 7 -7.65 -5.45 30.84
C ALA A 7 -7.25 -4.47 29.72
N THR A 8 -6.52 -4.96 28.71
CA THR A 8 -6.33 -4.23 27.45
C THR A 8 -7.48 -4.60 26.51
N SER A 9 -8.54 -3.79 26.55
CA SER A 9 -9.62 -3.82 25.57
C SER A 9 -9.07 -3.55 24.17
N LEU A 10 -8.87 -4.60 23.38
CA LEU A 10 -8.65 -4.48 21.95
C LEU A 10 -10.00 -4.28 21.27
N ILE A 11 -10.43 -3.02 21.17
CA ILE A 11 -11.61 -2.63 20.39
C ILE A 11 -11.26 -2.86 18.91
N LEU A 12 -11.70 -3.99 18.38
CA LEU A 12 -11.63 -4.30 16.96
C LEU A 12 -12.74 -3.51 16.23
N LEU A 13 -12.49 -2.23 15.97
CA LEU A 13 -13.35 -1.40 15.12
C LEU A 13 -13.14 -1.81 13.64
N GLY A 14 -13.70 -2.95 13.26
CA GLY A 14 -13.78 -3.39 11.86
C GLY A 14 -14.94 -2.70 11.16
N ALA A 15 -14.74 -1.46 10.71
CA ALA A 15 -15.70 -0.72 9.91
C ALA A 15 -16.05 -1.50 8.63
N SER A 16 -17.33 -1.84 8.48
CA SER A 16 -17.95 -2.37 7.27
C SER A 16 -17.94 -1.31 6.17
N ALA A 17 -16.81 -1.20 5.48
CA ALA A 17 -16.67 -0.28 4.37
C ALA A 17 -17.42 -0.80 3.14
N GLY A 18 -18.44 -0.06 2.69
CA GLY A 18 -19.22 -0.35 1.50
C GLY A 18 -18.36 -0.68 0.27
N THR A 19 -18.90 -1.52 -0.60
CA THR A 19 -18.27 -2.02 -1.83
C THR A 19 -18.22 -0.92 -2.89
N ALA A 20 -17.40 0.11 -2.67
CA ALA A 20 -16.88 0.87 -3.79
C ALA A 20 -15.94 -0.08 -4.55
N GLN A 21 -16.33 -0.55 -5.75
CA GLN A 21 -15.46 -1.32 -6.62
C GLN A 21 -14.24 -0.47 -6.99
N LEU A 22 -13.11 -0.74 -6.32
CA LEU A 22 -11.84 -0.14 -6.68
C LEU A 22 -11.27 -0.83 -7.92
N PRO A 23 -10.52 -0.11 -8.77
CA PRO A 23 -9.82 -0.72 -9.90
C PRO A 23 -8.93 -1.88 -9.44
N SER A 24 -8.83 -2.92 -10.27
CA SER A 24 -7.89 -4.00 -10.01
C SER A 24 -6.46 -3.51 -10.23
N ILE A 25 -5.55 -3.95 -9.35
CA ILE A 25 -4.10 -3.72 -9.46
C ILE A 25 -3.34 -5.01 -9.77
N ILE A 26 -4.06 -6.09 -10.09
CA ILE A 26 -3.45 -7.37 -10.45
C ILE A 26 -2.63 -7.17 -11.74
N GLY A 27 -1.37 -7.60 -11.71
CA GLY A 27 -0.40 -7.38 -12.78
C GLY A 27 0.55 -6.19 -12.54
N MET A 28 0.39 -5.47 -11.42
CA MET A 28 1.41 -4.56 -10.92
C MET A 28 2.74 -5.29 -10.67
N GLY A 29 3.83 -4.74 -11.20
CA GLY A 29 5.20 -5.20 -10.95
C GLY A 29 5.79 -4.69 -9.63
N ALA A 30 6.83 -5.37 -9.15
CA ALA A 30 7.51 -5.07 -7.88
C ALA A 30 8.12 -3.66 -7.83
N ASP A 31 8.58 -3.17 -8.98
CA ASP A 31 9.18 -1.86 -9.16
C ASP A 31 8.14 -0.74 -9.03
N ASN A 32 7.01 -0.83 -9.74
CA ASN A 32 5.91 0.12 -9.56
C ASN A 32 5.29 0.02 -8.17
N ALA A 33 5.10 -1.21 -7.64
CA ALA A 33 4.59 -1.41 -6.28
C ALA A 33 5.46 -0.68 -5.24
N ALA A 34 6.79 -0.76 -5.35
CA ALA A 34 7.70 -0.07 -4.45
C ALA A 34 7.55 1.45 -4.52
N GLY A 35 7.52 2.03 -5.72
CA GLY A 35 7.33 3.47 -5.90
C GLY A 35 6.00 3.95 -5.30
N VAL A 36 4.90 3.26 -5.62
CA VAL A 36 3.56 3.61 -5.13
C VAL A 36 3.46 3.42 -3.62
N LEU A 37 4.04 2.36 -3.06
CA LEU A 37 4.04 2.14 -1.61
C LEU A 37 4.81 3.25 -0.88
N GLY A 38 5.93 3.72 -1.45
CA GLY A 38 6.65 4.89 -0.96
C GLY A 38 5.80 6.17 -0.98
N TYR A 39 5.07 6.41 -2.08
CA TYR A 39 4.09 7.50 -2.15
C TYR A 39 3.02 7.36 -1.05
N CYS A 40 2.48 6.15 -0.84
CA CYS A 40 1.46 5.90 0.19
C CYS A 40 1.96 6.20 1.61
N VAL A 41 3.20 5.81 1.94
CA VAL A 41 3.83 6.13 3.24
C VAL A 41 4.02 7.62 3.40
N LYS A 42 4.59 8.29 2.39
CA LYS A 42 4.84 9.75 2.39
C LYS A 42 3.57 10.55 2.64
N ASN A 43 2.44 10.10 2.08
CA ASN A 43 1.14 10.76 2.21
C ASN A 43 0.28 10.24 3.37
N ARG A 44 0.81 9.36 4.23
CA ARG A 44 0.10 8.75 5.37
C ARG A 44 -1.20 8.02 4.98
N LEU A 45 -1.18 7.35 3.83
CA LEU A 45 -2.32 6.62 3.26
C LEU A 45 -2.33 5.13 3.62
N VAL A 46 -1.31 4.65 4.33
CA VAL A 46 -1.14 3.24 4.73
C VAL A 46 -0.36 3.16 6.04
N ASP A 47 -0.45 2.02 6.74
CA ASP A 47 0.40 1.74 7.90
C ASP A 47 1.89 1.79 7.50
N ALA A 48 2.60 2.77 8.06
CA ALA A 48 3.99 3.03 7.70
C ALA A 48 4.92 1.89 8.11
N THR A 49 4.65 1.22 9.22
CA THR A 49 5.50 0.13 9.75
C THR A 49 5.53 -1.04 8.78
N SER A 50 4.35 -1.55 8.41
CA SER A 50 4.20 -2.67 7.48
C SER A 50 4.70 -2.29 6.08
N ALA A 51 4.38 -1.07 5.64
CA ALA A 51 4.80 -0.59 4.33
C ALA A 51 6.32 -0.44 4.21
N ASN A 52 7.01 0.13 5.21
CA ASN A 52 8.47 0.24 5.21
C ASN A 52 9.14 -1.13 5.20
N ALA A 53 8.61 -2.10 5.96
CA ALA A 53 9.12 -3.47 5.94
C ALA A 53 9.03 -4.13 4.55
N MET A 54 7.97 -3.83 3.78
CA MET A 54 7.84 -4.31 2.39
C MET A 54 8.73 -3.52 1.43
N LEU A 55 8.84 -2.19 1.59
CA LEU A 55 9.75 -1.35 0.81
C LEU A 55 11.20 -1.83 0.91
N ASP A 56 11.67 -2.13 2.10
CA ASP A 56 13.02 -2.64 2.32
C ASP A 56 13.29 -3.95 1.56
N LYS A 57 12.28 -4.82 1.47
CA LYS A 57 12.40 -6.09 0.73
C LYS A 57 12.31 -5.87 -0.78
N LEU A 58 11.42 -5.00 -1.25
CA LEU A 58 11.31 -4.66 -2.67
C LEU A 58 12.58 -3.95 -3.18
N HIS A 59 13.15 -3.02 -2.42
CA HIS A 59 14.38 -2.33 -2.78
C HIS A 59 15.61 -3.23 -2.88
N LYS A 60 15.58 -4.43 -2.27
CA LYS A 60 16.63 -5.44 -2.42
C LYS A 60 16.52 -6.22 -3.72
N LYS A 61 15.38 -6.18 -4.44
CA LYS A 61 15.27 -6.81 -5.75
C LYS A 61 16.02 -5.99 -6.81
N PRO A 62 16.77 -6.65 -7.71
CA PRO A 62 17.49 -5.97 -8.78
C PRO A 62 16.51 -5.26 -9.72
N GLY A 63 16.90 -4.08 -10.21
CA GLY A 63 16.13 -3.31 -11.20
C GLY A 63 14.98 -2.45 -10.65
N VAL A 64 14.57 -2.62 -9.39
CA VAL A 64 13.43 -1.88 -8.81
C VAL A 64 13.70 -0.37 -8.77
N LYS A 65 14.70 0.09 -8.01
CA LYS A 65 14.93 1.53 -7.74
C LYS A 65 15.29 2.36 -8.98
N GLY A 66 15.70 1.71 -10.08
CA GLY A 66 16.12 2.38 -11.31
C GLY A 66 15.09 2.36 -12.43
N SER A 67 13.96 1.68 -12.25
CA SER A 67 12.99 1.52 -13.34
C SER A 67 12.14 2.78 -13.53
N GLY A 68 11.66 3.00 -14.76
CA GLY A 68 10.68 4.03 -15.04
C GLY A 68 9.38 3.84 -14.25
N ALA A 69 8.98 2.59 -14.02
CA ALA A 69 7.75 2.24 -13.30
C ALA A 69 7.85 2.52 -11.79
N PHE A 70 9.05 2.40 -11.21
CA PHE A 70 9.31 2.87 -9.85
C PHE A 70 9.14 4.39 -9.75
N LYS A 71 9.75 5.14 -10.67
CA LYS A 71 9.68 6.60 -10.68
C LYS A 71 8.26 7.14 -10.91
N SER A 72 7.46 6.50 -11.76
CA SER A 72 6.03 6.83 -11.89
C SER A 72 5.23 6.43 -10.65
N GLY A 73 5.61 5.33 -9.98
CA GLY A 73 5.03 4.95 -8.71
C GLY A 73 5.23 6.00 -7.62
N GLU A 74 6.42 6.62 -7.57
CA GLU A 74 6.74 7.71 -6.62
C GLU A 74 5.82 8.94 -6.79
N THR A 75 5.19 9.10 -7.94
CA THR A 75 4.20 10.16 -8.21
C THR A 75 2.75 9.70 -8.00
N GLY A 76 2.54 8.48 -7.51
CA GLY A 76 1.22 7.91 -7.23
C GLY A 76 0.53 7.31 -8.45
N ILE A 77 1.27 6.96 -9.51
CA ILE A 77 0.74 6.23 -10.67
C ILE A 77 0.94 4.72 -10.50
N ILE A 78 -0.16 3.98 -10.51
CA ILE A 78 -0.18 2.53 -10.51
C ILE A 78 -0.27 2.02 -11.95
N HIS A 79 0.67 1.16 -12.34
CA HIS A 79 0.64 0.42 -13.60
C HIS A 79 0.08 -0.99 -13.35
N ALA A 80 -1.18 -1.23 -13.75
CA ALA A 80 -1.88 -2.49 -13.54
C ALA A 80 -2.16 -3.18 -14.89
N GLY A 81 -1.10 -3.69 -15.52
CA GLY A 81 -1.18 -4.28 -16.86
C GLY A 81 -1.45 -3.24 -17.95
N LYS A 82 -2.64 -3.23 -18.55
CA LYS A 82 -2.98 -2.33 -19.68
C LYS A 82 -3.56 -0.97 -19.26
N LYS A 83 -3.72 -0.72 -17.96
CA LYS A 83 -4.35 0.49 -17.44
C LYS A 83 -3.49 1.12 -16.36
N ASP A 84 -3.41 2.44 -16.44
CA ASP A 84 -2.79 3.27 -15.43
C ASP A 84 -3.86 3.87 -14.53
N ILE A 85 -3.59 3.90 -13.24
CA ILE A 85 -4.48 4.45 -12.23
C ILE A 85 -3.70 5.51 -11.47
N SER A 86 -4.16 6.75 -11.51
CA SER A 86 -3.60 7.83 -10.69
C SER A 86 -4.28 7.84 -9.33
N LEU A 87 -3.51 7.72 -8.25
CA LEU A 87 -4.02 7.85 -6.89
C LEU A 87 -4.65 9.23 -6.66
N ASP A 88 -4.19 10.27 -7.36
CA ASP A 88 -4.76 11.61 -7.24
C ASP A 88 -6.15 11.78 -7.84
N SER A 89 -6.54 10.90 -8.77
CA SER A 89 -7.91 10.87 -9.29
C SER A 89 -8.93 10.32 -8.26
N LEU A 90 -8.46 9.65 -7.21
CA LEU A 90 -9.30 9.03 -6.20
C LEU A 90 -9.65 10.03 -5.08
N LYS A 91 -10.88 9.94 -4.58
CA LYS A 91 -11.41 10.84 -3.53
C LYS A 91 -11.74 10.08 -2.25
N GLY A 92 -11.73 10.80 -1.13
CA GLY A 92 -12.05 10.26 0.20
C GLY A 92 -11.20 9.04 0.54
N ASP A 93 -11.83 8.03 1.13
CA ASP A 93 -11.15 6.82 1.62
C ASP A 93 -10.60 5.92 0.49
N ALA A 94 -10.96 6.18 -0.77
CA ALA A 94 -10.53 5.35 -1.90
C ALA A 94 -8.99 5.34 -2.06
N LYS A 95 -8.31 6.46 -1.78
CA LYS A 95 -6.84 6.53 -1.80
C LYS A 95 -6.22 5.57 -0.79
N GLY A 96 -6.69 5.61 0.46
CA GLY A 96 -6.19 4.73 1.53
C GLY A 96 -6.47 3.25 1.27
N LYS A 97 -7.67 2.93 0.76
CA LYS A 97 -8.01 1.56 0.35
C LYS A 97 -7.12 1.08 -0.80
N MET A 98 -6.84 1.92 -1.79
CA MET A 98 -5.90 1.59 -2.86
C MET A 98 -4.49 1.34 -2.34
N CYS A 99 -3.97 2.22 -1.47
CA CYS A 99 -2.67 2.03 -0.82
C CYS A 99 -2.61 0.74 0.02
N SER A 100 -3.71 0.36 0.67
CA SER A 100 -3.83 -0.91 1.38
C SER A 100 -3.78 -2.12 0.44
N MET A 101 -4.38 -2.01 -0.77
CA MET A 101 -4.25 -3.04 -1.80
C MET A 101 -2.82 -3.11 -2.35
N VAL A 102 -2.16 -1.97 -2.58
CA VAL A 102 -0.75 -1.92 -3.02
C VAL A 102 0.16 -2.58 -1.99
N LEU A 103 -0.06 -2.37 -0.68
CA LEU A 103 0.67 -3.06 0.37
C LEU A 103 0.51 -4.59 0.28
N LYS A 104 -0.73 -5.07 0.09
CA LYS A 104 -1.01 -6.51 -0.06
C LYS A 104 -0.36 -7.08 -1.33
N GLN A 105 -0.45 -6.36 -2.44
CA GLN A 105 0.17 -6.75 -3.70
C GLN A 105 1.70 -6.77 -3.58
N SER A 106 2.28 -5.77 -2.91
CA SER A 106 3.71 -5.72 -2.60
C SER A 106 4.18 -6.96 -1.87
N ALA A 107 3.42 -7.42 -0.86
CA ALA A 107 3.72 -8.66 -0.14
C ALA A 107 3.67 -9.91 -1.04
N SER A 108 2.79 -9.94 -2.04
CA SER A 108 2.70 -11.05 -3.01
C SER A 108 3.83 -11.07 -4.05
N LEU A 109 4.60 -9.99 -4.18
CA LEU A 109 5.67 -9.84 -5.17
C LEU A 109 7.07 -10.15 -4.62
N LEU A 110 7.15 -10.41 -3.32
CA LEU A 110 8.38 -10.77 -2.61
C LEU A 110 8.74 -12.23 -2.87
#